data_AF-A0ABD6CNE3-F1
#
_entry.id   AF-A0ABD6CNE3-F1
#
_cell.length_a   1.000
_cell.length_b   1.000
_cell.length_c   1.000
_cell.angle_alpha   90.00
_cell.angle_beta   90.00
_cell.angle_gamma   90.00
#
_symmetry.space_group_name_H-M   'P 1'
#
loop_
_entity.id
_entity.type
_entity.pdbx_description
1 polymer ?
#
loop_
_entity_poly.entity_id
_entity_poly.type
_entity_poly.pdbx_seq_one_letter_code
_entity_poly.pdbx_strand_id
1 'polypeptide(L)'
;MDEKTAELRDLFVETTGEETVTESQSTPRGTMGSDRDDEAVDDRVTELIETMRERYEFASPLATPDLRRVVRAFFDPDAGAADAESWSAEADSALADSLAADVDGGDVFRARMDLHLVGDADRDGPVPYDRLRRRVLESAEDGFGPVRTDLDDDALAAELAAAVDEETAAALDPEAVRRARLVVEAELASRQVNHRFRDAFTDLLTDADLSTRLATDARRDGLKEATEDIETDVSL
;
A
#
# COMPACT_ATOMS: atom_id res chain seq x y z
N MET A 1 -19.72 -39.80 -45.90
CA MET A 1 -18.38 -39.87 -45.28
C MET A 1 -17.43 -40.10 -46.43
N ASP A 2 -16.65 -39.09 -46.80
CA ASP A 2 -15.74 -39.20 -47.94
C ASP A 2 -14.55 -40.09 -47.56
N GLU A 3 -14.08 -40.94 -48.47
CA GLU A 3 -12.98 -41.91 -48.26
C GLU A 3 -11.72 -41.25 -47.68
N LYS A 4 -11.47 -39.99 -48.08
CA LYS A 4 -10.33 -39.18 -47.64
C LYS A 4 -10.36 -38.81 -46.15
N THR A 5 -11.53 -38.86 -45.52
CA THR A 5 -11.72 -38.61 -44.08
C THR A 5 -11.46 -39.86 -43.25
N ALA A 6 -11.62 -41.06 -43.83
CA ALA A 6 -11.32 -42.32 -43.15
C ALA A 6 -9.80 -42.53 -43.07
N GLU A 7 -9.10 -42.27 -44.19
CA GLU A 7 -7.65 -42.41 -44.29
C GLU A 7 -6.88 -41.51 -43.30
N LEU A 8 -7.41 -40.30 -43.01
CA LEU A 8 -6.83 -39.39 -42.03
C LEU A 8 -7.07 -39.82 -40.57
N ARG A 9 -8.15 -40.55 -40.28
CA ARG A 9 -8.38 -41.11 -38.93
C ARG A 9 -7.43 -42.27 -38.66
N ASP A 10 -7.27 -43.17 -39.63
CA ASP A 10 -6.40 -44.34 -39.48
C ASP A 10 -4.94 -43.93 -39.24
N LEU A 11 -4.45 -42.90 -39.96
CA LEU A 11 -3.10 -42.36 -39.75
C LEU A 11 -2.89 -41.74 -38.36
N PHE A 12 -3.92 -41.09 -37.81
CA PHE A 12 -3.84 -40.46 -36.49
C PHE A 12 -3.80 -41.53 -35.38
N VAL A 13 -4.69 -42.54 -35.44
CA VAL A 13 -4.75 -43.64 -34.48
C VAL A 13 -3.47 -44.48 -34.49
N GLU A 14 -2.88 -44.72 -35.66
CA GLU A 14 -1.61 -45.44 -35.77
C GLU A 14 -0.44 -44.69 -35.08
N THR A 15 -0.47 -43.35 -35.10
CA THR A 15 0.62 -42.52 -34.57
C THR A 15 0.46 -42.21 -33.09
N THR A 16 -0.75 -41.96 -32.61
CA THR A 16 -1.00 -41.54 -31.23
C THR A 16 -1.56 -42.65 -30.34
N GLY A 17 -2.08 -43.73 -30.94
CA GLY A 17 -2.71 -44.84 -30.22
C GLY A 17 -4.11 -44.53 -29.67
N GLU A 18 -4.67 -43.35 -29.96
CA GLU A 18 -5.93 -42.89 -29.37
C GLU A 18 -6.95 -42.48 -30.44
N GLU A 19 -8.17 -43.00 -30.32
CA GLU A 19 -9.27 -42.78 -31.29
C GLU A 19 -10.03 -41.46 -31.10
N THR A 20 -9.69 -40.69 -30.04
CA THR A 20 -10.41 -39.48 -29.61
C THR A 20 -9.44 -38.36 -29.24
N VAL A 21 -9.65 -37.17 -29.81
CA VAL A 21 -8.77 -35.97 -29.67
C VAL A 21 -9.16 -35.08 -28.48
N THR A 22 -10.06 -35.53 -27.61
CA THR A 22 -10.53 -34.73 -26.48
C THR A 22 -10.01 -35.31 -25.16
N GLU A 23 -8.79 -34.98 -24.80
CA GLU A 23 -8.46 -34.95 -23.37
C GLU A 23 -9.32 -33.86 -22.74
N SER A 24 -10.25 -34.26 -21.87
CA SER A 24 -10.96 -33.31 -21.01
C SER A 24 -9.96 -32.75 -20.02
N GLN A 25 -9.31 -31.64 -20.40
CA GLN A 25 -8.54 -30.79 -19.50
C GLN A 25 -9.51 -30.12 -18.53
N SER A 26 -9.94 -30.88 -17.53
CA SER A 26 -10.58 -30.36 -16.33
C SER A 26 -9.45 -29.99 -15.38
N THR A 27 -8.85 -28.81 -15.55
CA THR A 27 -8.22 -28.16 -14.39
C THR A 27 -9.34 -27.96 -13.39
N PRO A 28 -9.30 -28.60 -12.21
CA PRO A 28 -10.30 -28.30 -11.19
C PRO A 28 -10.13 -26.83 -10.85
N ARG A 29 -11.09 -25.98 -11.27
CA ARG A 29 -11.20 -24.60 -10.81
C ARG A 29 -11.61 -24.63 -9.34
N GLY A 30 -10.65 -24.94 -8.48
CA GLY A 30 -10.80 -24.97 -7.04
C GLY A 30 -10.19 -23.71 -6.44
N THR A 31 -11.03 -22.75 -6.07
CA THR A 31 -11.02 -21.85 -4.89
C THR A 31 -9.73 -21.57 -4.07
N MET A 32 -8.52 -21.66 -4.63
CA MET A 32 -7.24 -21.40 -3.94
C MET A 32 -6.44 -20.22 -4.52
N GLY A 33 -7.07 -19.40 -5.36
CA GLY A 33 -6.42 -18.23 -5.98
C GLY A 33 -6.19 -17.10 -4.98
N SER A 34 -7.27 -16.57 -4.38
CA SER A 34 -7.22 -15.35 -3.56
C SER A 34 -6.21 -15.40 -2.41
N ASP A 35 -6.21 -16.47 -1.63
CA ASP A 35 -5.43 -16.51 -0.39
C ASP A 35 -3.93 -16.75 -0.67
N ARG A 36 -3.60 -17.48 -1.74
CA ARG A 36 -2.21 -17.62 -2.22
C ARG A 36 -1.72 -16.34 -2.89
N ASP A 37 -2.61 -15.64 -3.59
CA ASP A 37 -2.29 -14.36 -4.22
C ASP A 37 -2.00 -13.30 -3.14
N ASP A 38 -2.78 -13.29 -2.04
CA ASP A 38 -2.57 -12.37 -0.91
C ASP A 38 -1.26 -12.66 -0.14
N GLU A 39 -0.93 -13.93 0.13
CA GLU A 39 0.34 -14.32 0.77
C GLU A 39 1.54 -13.95 -0.14
N ALA A 40 1.43 -14.17 -1.45
CA ALA A 40 2.46 -13.77 -2.40
C ALA A 40 2.62 -12.25 -2.51
N VAL A 41 1.53 -11.47 -2.38
CA VAL A 41 1.59 -10.01 -2.29
C VAL A 41 2.28 -9.58 -0.99
N ASP A 42 1.95 -10.22 0.13
CA ASP A 42 2.59 -9.99 1.43
C ASP A 42 4.10 -10.21 1.41
N ASP A 43 4.55 -11.27 0.75
CA ASP A 43 5.97 -11.58 0.56
C ASP A 43 6.66 -10.47 -0.27
N ARG A 44 6.04 -10.02 -1.37
CA ARG A 44 6.59 -8.93 -2.19
C ARG A 44 6.64 -7.59 -1.47
N VAL A 45 5.61 -7.27 -0.68
CA VAL A 45 5.61 -6.06 0.17
C VAL A 45 6.73 -6.16 1.19
N THR A 46 6.93 -7.32 1.80
CA THR A 46 8.03 -7.59 2.75
C THR A 46 9.39 -7.38 2.08
N GLU A 47 9.62 -7.96 0.90
CA GLU A 47 10.86 -7.76 0.12
C GLU A 47 11.12 -6.29 -0.20
N LEU A 48 10.08 -5.53 -0.54
CA LEU A 48 10.18 -4.11 -0.83
C LEU A 48 10.55 -3.29 0.42
N ILE A 49 9.95 -3.61 1.57
CA ILE A 49 10.28 -2.99 2.86
C ILE A 49 11.74 -3.29 3.24
N GLU A 50 12.20 -4.54 3.12
CA GLU A 50 13.59 -4.89 3.39
C GLU A 50 14.56 -4.15 2.45
N THR A 51 14.22 -4.03 1.17
CA THR A 51 15.00 -3.22 0.21
C THR A 51 15.07 -1.75 0.64
N MET A 52 13.99 -1.19 1.22
CA MET A 52 14.03 0.16 1.77
C MET A 52 14.92 0.25 3.00
N ARG A 53 14.85 -0.71 3.93
CA ARG A 53 15.69 -0.79 5.14
C ARG A 53 17.17 -0.97 4.86
N GLU A 54 17.52 -1.66 3.78
CA GLU A 54 18.91 -1.77 3.34
C GLU A 54 19.46 -0.43 2.82
N ARG A 55 18.59 0.41 2.26
CA ARG A 55 18.95 1.68 1.63
C ARG A 55 18.86 2.88 2.57
N TYR A 56 17.91 2.86 3.50
CA TYR A 56 17.58 3.97 4.39
C TYR A 56 17.62 3.51 5.84
N GLU A 57 18.05 4.41 6.72
CA GLU A 57 17.92 4.21 8.15
C GLU A 57 16.48 4.54 8.56
N PHE A 58 15.76 3.55 9.07
CA PHE A 58 14.40 3.74 9.56
C PHE A 58 14.45 4.30 10.98
N ALA A 59 13.73 5.40 11.22
CA ALA A 59 13.58 5.97 12.55
C ALA A 59 12.56 5.20 13.40
N SER A 60 11.60 4.52 12.75
CA SER A 60 10.57 3.75 13.43
C SER A 60 11.13 2.48 14.10
N PRO A 61 10.67 2.13 15.32
CA PRO A 61 11.05 0.90 16.00
C PRO A 61 10.31 -0.35 15.49
N LEU A 62 9.34 -0.19 14.59
CA LEU A 62 8.46 -1.28 14.16
C LEU A 62 9.23 -2.40 13.44
N ALA A 63 8.82 -3.65 13.64
CA ALA A 63 9.36 -4.78 12.88
C ALA A 63 8.72 -4.85 11.48
N THR A 64 9.35 -5.58 10.55
CA THR A 64 8.85 -5.72 9.17
C THR A 64 7.40 -6.20 9.07
N PRO A 65 6.91 -7.15 9.90
CA PRO A 65 5.50 -7.54 9.90
C PRO A 65 4.55 -6.38 10.24
N ASP A 66 4.93 -5.52 11.19
CA ASP A 66 4.12 -4.35 11.57
C ASP A 66 4.21 -3.26 10.50
N LEU A 67 5.39 -3.03 9.90
CA LEU A 67 5.54 -2.13 8.76
C LEU A 67 4.65 -2.56 7.58
N ARG A 68 4.58 -3.85 7.28
CA ARG A 68 3.69 -4.38 6.26
C ARG A 68 2.22 -4.04 6.54
N ARG A 69 1.81 -4.11 7.82
CA ARG A 69 0.47 -3.73 8.26
C ARG A 69 0.22 -2.23 8.08
N VAL A 70 1.23 -1.38 8.35
CA VAL A 70 1.19 0.07 8.05
C VAL A 70 0.99 0.32 6.55
N VAL A 71 1.76 -0.35 5.68
CA VAL A 71 1.61 -0.20 4.22
C VAL A 71 0.19 -0.60 3.80
N ARG A 72 -0.30 -1.78 4.23
CA ARG A 72 -1.64 -2.24 3.86
C ARG A 72 -2.72 -1.27 4.30
N ALA A 73 -2.72 -0.85 5.57
CA ALA A 73 -3.69 0.11 6.08
C ALA A 73 -3.69 1.42 5.27
N PHE A 74 -2.52 1.88 4.82
CA PHE A 74 -2.41 3.13 4.07
C PHE A 74 -3.11 3.08 2.71
N PHE A 75 -3.08 1.94 2.01
CA PHE A 75 -3.71 1.75 0.71
C PHE A 75 -5.13 1.18 0.79
N ASP A 76 -5.44 0.47 1.87
CA ASP A 76 -6.74 -0.09 2.18
C ASP A 76 -7.21 0.43 3.56
N PRO A 77 -7.95 1.55 3.61
CA PRO A 77 -8.39 2.15 4.87
C PRO A 77 -9.31 1.22 5.68
N ASP A 78 -10.01 0.28 5.03
CA ASP A 78 -10.82 -0.74 5.72
C ASP A 78 -9.92 -1.69 6.54
N ALA A 79 -8.67 -1.90 6.12
CA ALA A 79 -7.66 -2.66 6.87
C ALA A 79 -7.01 -1.88 8.02
N GLY A 80 -7.15 -0.55 8.04
CA GLY A 80 -6.54 0.36 9.02
C GLY A 80 -7.40 0.71 10.24
N ALA A 81 -8.61 0.17 10.33
CA ALA A 81 -9.58 0.46 11.40
C ALA A 81 -10.00 1.96 11.51
N ALA A 82 -9.85 2.73 10.43
CA ALA A 82 -10.23 4.14 10.38
C ALA A 82 -11.46 4.33 9.46
N ASP A 83 -12.52 4.96 9.99
CA ASP A 83 -13.73 5.33 9.23
C ASP A 83 -13.51 6.52 8.25
N ALA A 84 -12.28 6.71 7.76
CA ALA A 84 -11.88 7.93 7.07
C ALA A 84 -11.64 7.71 5.58
N GLU A 85 -12.23 8.57 4.74
CA GLU A 85 -11.96 8.62 3.28
C GLU A 85 -10.50 9.01 2.97
N SER A 86 -9.74 9.50 3.97
CA SER A 86 -8.35 9.92 3.86
C SER A 86 -7.59 9.65 5.16
N TRP A 87 -6.28 9.38 5.06
CA TRP A 87 -5.42 9.12 6.22
C TRP A 87 -5.30 10.34 7.14
N SER A 88 -5.29 10.14 8.46
CA SER A 88 -5.13 11.20 9.48
C SER A 88 -4.23 10.77 10.65
N ALA A 89 -3.95 11.69 11.58
CA ALA A 89 -3.20 11.36 12.80
C ALA A 89 -3.99 10.42 13.74
N GLU A 90 -5.32 10.50 13.71
CA GLU A 90 -6.18 9.55 14.41
C GLU A 90 -6.09 8.16 13.77
N ALA A 91 -5.92 8.06 12.45
CA ALA A 91 -5.68 6.78 11.78
C ALA A 91 -4.33 6.17 12.18
N ASP A 92 -3.27 7.00 12.33
CA ASP A 92 -1.99 6.52 12.88
C ASP A 92 -2.18 5.90 14.28
N SER A 93 -2.98 6.55 15.13
CA SER A 93 -3.24 6.10 16.50
C SER A 93 -4.10 4.85 16.55
N ALA A 94 -5.19 4.80 15.76
CA ALA A 94 -6.05 3.63 15.66
C ALA A 94 -5.30 2.41 15.12
N LEU A 95 -4.41 2.61 14.14
CA LEU A 95 -3.57 1.55 13.64
C LEU A 95 -2.61 1.04 14.73
N ALA A 96 -1.96 1.96 15.46
CA ALA A 96 -1.04 1.61 16.55
C ALA A 96 -1.71 0.71 17.60
N ASP A 97 -2.94 1.03 18.01
CA ASP A 97 -3.74 0.22 18.94
C ASP A 97 -4.02 -1.21 18.43
N SER A 98 -3.94 -1.43 17.12
CA SER A 98 -4.15 -2.75 16.48
C SER A 98 -2.85 -3.54 16.25
N LEU A 99 -1.68 -2.92 16.42
CA LEU A 99 -0.40 -3.57 16.23
C LEU A 99 -0.05 -4.47 17.42
N ALA A 100 0.81 -5.46 17.17
CA ALA A 100 1.29 -6.35 18.23
C ALA A 100 2.34 -5.67 19.13
N ALA A 101 3.04 -4.67 18.59
CA ALA A 101 4.03 -3.88 19.30
C ALA A 101 3.37 -2.84 20.22
N ASP A 102 4.01 -2.59 21.37
CA ASP A 102 3.61 -1.51 22.30
C ASP A 102 4.15 -0.19 21.77
N VAL A 103 3.40 0.45 20.88
CA VAL A 103 3.77 1.66 20.14
C VAL A 103 2.61 2.65 20.09
N ASP A 104 2.92 3.91 19.80
CA ASP A 104 1.92 4.96 19.64
C ASP A 104 1.73 5.41 18.18
N GLY A 105 0.76 6.29 17.94
CA GLY A 105 0.53 6.87 16.61
C GLY A 105 1.72 7.67 16.08
N GLY A 106 2.60 8.17 16.96
CA GLY A 106 3.86 8.80 16.55
C GLY A 106 4.84 7.81 15.91
N ASP A 107 4.91 6.58 16.42
CA ASP A 107 5.75 5.52 15.85
C ASP A 107 5.22 5.00 14.50
N VAL A 108 3.89 4.92 14.36
CA VAL A 108 3.22 4.61 13.08
C VAL A 108 3.46 5.74 12.07
N PHE A 109 3.35 6.99 12.49
CA PHE A 109 3.68 8.14 11.65
C PHE A 109 5.14 8.07 11.16
N ARG A 110 6.10 7.82 12.06
CA ARG A 110 7.52 7.65 11.68
C ARG A 110 7.70 6.51 10.67
N ALA A 111 7.05 5.37 10.90
CA ALA A 111 7.09 4.25 9.97
C ALA A 111 6.58 4.65 8.58
N ARG A 112 5.49 5.40 8.50
CA ARG A 112 4.98 5.91 7.22
C ARG A 112 5.97 6.84 6.54
N MET A 113 6.63 7.74 7.28
CA MET A 113 7.65 8.63 6.71
C MET A 113 8.86 7.83 6.20
N ASP A 114 9.33 6.85 6.96
CA ASP A 114 10.41 5.92 6.55
C ASP A 114 10.03 5.14 5.27
N LEU A 115 8.76 4.76 5.14
CA LEU A 115 8.19 4.07 3.98
C LEU A 115 7.79 5.01 2.82
N HIS A 116 8.06 6.31 2.94
CA HIS A 116 7.67 7.34 1.97
C HIS A 116 6.16 7.47 1.72
N LEU A 117 5.34 7.09 2.70
CA LEU A 117 3.88 7.11 2.66
C LEU A 117 3.33 8.42 3.26
N VAL A 118 3.43 9.48 2.46
CA VAL A 118 2.87 10.80 2.80
C VAL A 118 1.43 10.91 2.27
N GLY A 119 0.46 11.12 3.15
CA GLY A 119 -0.92 11.43 2.84
C GLY A 119 -1.17 12.93 2.65
N ASP A 120 -2.38 13.29 2.25
CA ASP A 120 -2.72 14.69 2.00
C ASP A 120 -2.83 15.51 3.29
N ALA A 121 -3.43 14.93 4.33
CA ALA A 121 -3.56 15.56 5.64
C ALA A 121 -2.21 15.87 6.32
N ASP A 122 -1.13 15.19 5.92
CA ASP A 122 0.22 15.44 6.48
C ASP A 122 0.80 16.79 6.02
N ARG A 123 0.25 17.36 4.93
CA ARG A 123 0.66 18.67 4.39
C ARG A 123 -0.23 19.80 4.91
N ASP A 124 -1.35 19.44 5.52
CA ASP A 124 -2.29 20.37 6.10
C ASP A 124 -1.83 20.77 7.50
N GLY A 125 -2.05 22.04 7.85
CA GLY A 125 -1.73 22.54 9.17
C GLY A 125 -1.26 23.99 9.18
N PRO A 126 -0.94 24.53 10.36
CA PRO A 126 -0.50 25.91 10.52
C PRO A 126 0.93 26.13 9.99
N VAL A 127 1.71 25.07 9.82
CA VAL A 127 3.10 25.15 9.36
C VAL A 127 3.14 25.62 7.90
N PRO A 128 3.87 26.72 7.58
CA PRO A 128 4.02 27.19 6.20
C PRO A 128 4.88 26.20 5.39
N TYR A 129 4.24 25.16 4.85
CA TYR A 129 4.86 23.97 4.27
C TYR A 129 5.89 24.30 3.18
N ASP A 130 5.56 25.20 2.23
CA ASP A 130 6.48 25.59 1.16
C ASP A 130 7.75 26.27 1.67
N ARG A 131 7.62 27.05 2.75
CA ARG A 131 8.76 27.74 3.36
C ARG A 131 9.66 26.73 4.07
N LEU A 132 9.06 25.83 4.86
CA LEU A 132 9.77 24.74 5.51
C LEU A 132 10.50 23.87 4.48
N ARG A 133 9.80 23.46 3.41
CA ARG A 133 10.37 22.67 2.32
C ARG A 133 11.60 23.32 1.71
N ARG A 134 11.55 24.62 1.42
CA ARG A 134 12.70 25.37 0.91
C ARG A 134 13.86 25.35 1.90
N ARG A 135 13.56 25.58 3.18
CA ARG A 135 14.59 25.63 4.24
C ARG A 135 15.29 24.28 4.45
N VAL A 136 14.55 23.18 4.34
CA VAL A 136 15.10 21.81 4.36
C VAL A 136 15.97 21.55 3.14
N LEU A 137 15.54 21.93 1.93
CA LEU A 137 16.35 21.81 0.71
C LEU A 137 17.66 22.60 0.79
N GLU A 138 17.63 23.81 1.35
CA GLU A 138 18.81 24.64 1.58
C GLU A 138 19.77 24.06 2.62
N SER A 139 19.28 23.18 3.51
CA SER A 139 20.09 22.51 4.53
C SER A 139 20.78 21.23 4.05
N ALA A 140 20.26 20.58 3.00
CA ALA A 140 20.82 19.35 2.47
C ALA A 140 22.17 19.63 1.79
N GLU A 141 23.20 18.82 2.10
CA GLU A 141 24.46 18.87 1.36
C GLU A 141 24.18 18.57 -0.13
N ASP A 142 24.60 19.46 -1.03
CA ASP A 142 24.36 19.42 -2.47
C ASP A 142 22.86 19.43 -2.92
N GLY A 143 21.92 19.84 -2.05
CA GLY A 143 20.49 19.99 -2.36
C GLY A 143 19.71 18.68 -2.55
N PHE A 144 20.41 17.54 -2.54
CA PHE A 144 19.84 16.19 -2.68
C PHE A 144 20.51 15.16 -1.74
N GLY A 145 21.46 15.56 -0.89
CA GLY A 145 22.07 14.70 0.13
C GLY A 145 21.13 14.40 1.31
N PRO A 146 21.54 13.54 2.26
CA PRO A 146 20.75 13.30 3.46
C PRO A 146 20.52 14.64 4.18
N VAL A 147 19.28 14.88 4.61
CA VAL A 147 18.96 16.09 5.38
C VAL A 147 19.80 16.05 6.64
N ARG A 148 20.51 17.16 6.89
CA ARG A 148 21.39 17.25 8.04
C ARG A 148 20.53 17.18 9.29
N THR A 149 20.90 16.29 10.21
CA THR A 149 20.25 16.13 11.52
C THR A 149 20.49 17.31 12.47
N ASP A 150 21.10 18.39 11.99
CA ASP A 150 21.46 19.58 12.75
C ASP A 150 20.42 20.72 12.65
N LEU A 151 19.30 20.50 11.96
CA LEU A 151 18.17 21.43 12.02
C LEU A 151 17.54 21.38 13.41
N ASP A 152 17.75 22.46 14.15
CA ASP A 152 17.10 22.73 15.42
C ASP A 152 15.64 23.13 15.16
N ASP A 153 14.71 22.26 15.58
CA ASP A 153 13.27 22.44 15.36
C ASP A 153 12.72 23.66 16.12
N ASP A 154 13.28 24.02 17.28
CA ASP A 154 12.92 25.24 18.02
C ASP A 154 13.34 26.49 17.26
N ALA A 155 14.57 26.50 16.74
CA ALA A 155 15.08 27.61 15.93
C ALA A 155 14.27 27.76 14.62
N LEU A 156 13.91 26.62 14.00
CA LEU A 156 13.11 26.60 12.79
C LEU A 156 11.69 27.10 13.04
N ALA A 157 11.06 26.68 14.15
CA ALA A 157 9.74 27.19 14.55
C ALA A 157 9.76 28.71 14.76
N ALA A 158 10.77 29.24 15.44
CA ALA A 158 10.94 30.68 15.61
C ALA A 158 11.14 31.42 14.28
N GLU A 159 11.91 30.85 13.35
CA GLU A 159 12.12 31.42 12.01
C GLU A 159 10.81 31.47 11.20
N LEU A 160 10.03 30.39 11.22
CA LEU A 160 8.76 30.30 10.51
C LEU A 160 7.70 31.23 11.12
N ALA A 161 7.62 31.29 12.46
CA ALA A 161 6.72 32.18 13.19
C ALA A 161 6.94 33.66 12.87
N ALA A 162 8.21 34.07 12.68
CA ALA A 162 8.54 35.44 12.29
C ALA A 162 8.08 35.82 10.86
N ALA A 163 7.66 34.84 10.05
CA ALA A 163 7.29 35.04 8.65
C ALA A 163 5.77 34.93 8.38
N VAL A 164 4.96 34.65 9.39
CA VAL A 164 3.50 34.49 9.30
C VAL A 164 2.80 35.50 10.22
N ASP A 165 1.46 35.56 10.15
CA ASP A 165 0.66 36.37 11.07
C ASP A 165 0.67 35.83 12.51
N GLU A 166 0.25 36.66 13.47
CA GLU A 166 0.29 36.34 14.91
C GLU A 166 -0.57 35.12 15.27
N GLU A 167 -1.70 34.91 14.61
CA GLU A 167 -2.59 33.78 14.84
C GLU A 167 -1.94 32.47 14.40
N THR A 168 -1.40 32.45 13.17
CA THR A 168 -0.65 31.30 12.65
C THR A 168 0.60 31.04 13.49
N ALA A 169 1.35 32.09 13.85
CA ALA A 169 2.55 31.97 14.67
C ALA A 169 2.28 31.34 16.05
N ALA A 170 1.13 31.65 16.67
CA ALA A 170 0.73 31.07 17.95
C ALA A 170 0.43 29.56 17.86
N ALA A 171 0.13 29.05 16.66
CA ALA A 171 -0.09 27.64 16.39
C ALA A 171 1.17 26.89 15.93
N LEU A 172 2.32 27.57 15.77
CA LEU A 172 3.59 26.95 15.40
C LEU A 172 4.36 26.52 16.65
N ASP A 173 4.12 25.29 17.10
CA ASP A 173 4.97 24.67 18.11
C ASP A 173 6.12 23.86 17.47
N PRO A 174 7.23 23.64 18.19
CA PRO A 174 8.38 22.87 17.68
C PRO A 174 8.04 21.43 17.29
N GLU A 175 7.05 20.80 17.92
CA GLU A 175 6.62 19.45 17.60
C GLU A 175 5.93 19.40 16.23
N ALA A 176 5.03 20.35 15.96
CA ALA A 176 4.36 20.50 14.67
C ALA A 176 5.38 20.77 13.55
N VAL A 177 6.38 21.61 13.81
CA VAL A 177 7.47 21.89 12.85
C VAL A 177 8.32 20.65 12.61
N ARG A 178 8.67 19.89 13.65
CA ARG A 178 9.39 18.62 13.52
C ARG A 178 8.58 17.62 12.69
N ARG A 179 7.29 17.46 12.99
CA ARG A 179 6.40 16.55 12.25
C ARG A 179 6.34 16.95 10.77
N ALA A 180 6.08 18.22 10.47
CA ALA A 180 6.06 18.73 9.10
C ALA A 180 7.43 18.58 8.39
N ARG A 181 8.54 18.69 9.13
CA ARG A 181 9.88 18.47 8.58
C ARG A 181 10.07 17.02 8.15
N LEU A 182 9.65 16.05 8.96
CA LEU A 182 9.70 14.63 8.60
C LEU A 182 8.86 14.34 7.34
N VAL A 183 7.71 15.00 7.18
CA VAL A 183 6.90 14.91 5.95
C VAL A 183 7.67 15.41 4.73
N VAL A 184 8.28 16.59 4.83
CA VAL A 184 9.11 17.15 3.75
C VAL A 184 10.27 16.22 3.41
N GLU A 185 10.97 15.69 4.41
CA GLU A 185 12.10 14.78 4.24
C GLU A 185 11.67 13.50 3.50
N ALA A 186 10.57 12.87 3.92
CA ALA A 186 10.00 11.70 3.26
C ALA A 186 9.62 11.99 1.80
N GLU A 187 9.02 13.16 1.51
CA GLU A 187 8.70 13.55 0.14
C GLU A 187 9.95 13.75 -0.73
N LEU A 188 10.99 14.37 -0.19
CA LEU A 188 12.25 14.58 -0.90
C LEU A 188 12.95 13.26 -1.18
N ALA A 189 13.01 12.36 -0.18
CA ALA A 189 13.56 11.02 -0.33
C ALA A 189 12.77 10.21 -1.38
N SER A 190 11.43 10.29 -1.35
CA SER A 190 10.58 9.69 -2.37
C SER A 190 10.87 10.24 -3.77
N ARG A 191 10.99 11.57 -3.92
CA ARG A 191 11.26 12.23 -5.21
C ARG A 191 12.64 11.87 -5.76
N GLN A 192 13.66 11.72 -4.90
CA GLN A 192 15.02 11.37 -5.31
C GLN A 192 15.08 10.02 -6.06
N VAL A 193 14.18 9.10 -5.73
CA VAL A 193 14.04 7.81 -6.41
C VAL A 193 12.87 7.77 -7.40
N ASN A 194 12.38 8.94 -7.85
CA ASN A 194 11.24 9.08 -8.76
C ASN A 194 9.99 8.33 -8.26
N HIS A 195 9.71 8.37 -6.96
CA HIS A 195 8.56 7.72 -6.33
C HIS A 195 8.50 6.18 -6.46
N ARG A 196 9.57 5.52 -6.94
CA ARG A 196 9.59 4.07 -7.25
C ARG A 196 9.04 3.15 -6.16
N PHE A 197 9.23 3.47 -4.87
CA PHE A 197 8.77 2.63 -3.77
C PHE A 197 7.26 2.79 -3.53
N ARG A 198 6.78 4.03 -3.53
CA ARG A 198 5.34 4.33 -3.43
C ARG A 198 4.59 3.75 -4.63
N ASP A 199 5.14 3.89 -5.83
CA ASP A 199 4.55 3.35 -7.06
C ASP A 199 4.51 1.82 -6.98
N ALA A 200 5.60 1.16 -6.55
CA ALA A 200 5.61 -0.28 -6.37
C ALA A 200 4.62 -0.77 -5.31
N PHE A 201 4.43 -0.06 -4.19
CA PHE A 201 3.37 -0.39 -3.23
C PHE A 201 1.98 -0.22 -3.84
N THR A 202 1.77 0.86 -4.60
CA THR A 202 0.50 1.14 -5.28
C THR A 202 0.18 0.02 -6.28
N ASP A 203 1.13 -0.33 -7.13
CA ASP A 203 0.98 -1.40 -8.12
C ASP A 203 0.70 -2.74 -7.45
N LEU A 204 1.38 -3.06 -6.34
CA LEU A 204 1.17 -4.32 -5.63
C LEU A 204 -0.19 -4.39 -4.94
N LEU A 205 -0.61 -3.33 -4.27
CA LEU A 205 -1.78 -3.37 -3.38
C LEU A 205 -3.07 -2.97 -4.08
N THR A 206 -3.02 -2.06 -5.05
CA THR A 206 -4.23 -1.56 -5.70
C THR A 206 -4.71 -2.53 -6.80
N ASP A 207 -3.80 -3.19 -7.52
CA ASP A 207 -4.15 -4.28 -8.45
C ASP A 207 -4.57 -5.56 -7.69
N ALA A 208 -3.99 -5.82 -6.52
CA ALA A 208 -4.42 -6.91 -5.66
C ALA A 208 -5.80 -6.65 -5.05
N ASP A 209 -6.09 -5.43 -4.60
CA ASP A 209 -7.41 -5.00 -4.13
C ASP A 209 -8.48 -5.20 -5.20
N LEU A 210 -8.20 -4.80 -6.45
CA LEU A 210 -9.11 -5.05 -7.57
C LEU A 210 -9.37 -6.55 -7.76
N SER A 211 -8.32 -7.38 -7.67
CA SER A 211 -8.44 -8.83 -7.81
C SER A 211 -9.25 -9.47 -6.67
N THR A 212 -9.03 -9.03 -5.43
CA THR A 212 -9.72 -9.53 -4.23
C THR A 212 -11.18 -9.09 -4.19
N ARG A 213 -11.50 -7.84 -4.57
CA ARG A 213 -12.89 -7.37 -4.70
C ARG A 213 -13.64 -8.09 -5.80
N LEU A 214 -13.03 -8.26 -6.98
CA LEU A 214 -13.64 -9.03 -8.08
C LEU A 214 -13.91 -10.49 -7.68
N ALA A 215 -12.99 -11.13 -6.94
CA ALA A 215 -13.18 -12.48 -6.43
C ALA A 215 -14.32 -12.56 -5.39
N THR A 216 -14.43 -11.55 -4.52
CA THR A 216 -15.48 -11.47 -3.49
C THR A 216 -16.87 -11.23 -4.10
N ASP A 217 -16.97 -10.31 -5.06
CA ASP A 217 -18.22 -10.04 -5.78
C ASP A 217 -18.66 -11.25 -6.61
N ALA A 218 -17.74 -11.94 -7.28
CA ALA A 218 -18.04 -13.17 -8.01
C ALA A 218 -18.54 -14.30 -7.08
N ARG A 219 -18.00 -14.43 -5.86
CA ARG A 219 -18.52 -15.36 -4.84
C ARG A 219 -19.92 -14.96 -4.37
N ARG A 220 -20.16 -13.67 -4.13
CA ARG A 220 -21.46 -13.16 -3.66
C ARG A 220 -22.55 -13.31 -4.72
N ASP A 221 -22.24 -13.03 -5.97
CA ASP A 221 -23.18 -13.16 -7.09
C ASP A 221 -23.46 -14.63 -7.42
N GLY A 222 -22.42 -15.48 -7.46
CA GLY A 222 -22.57 -16.93 -7.63
C GLY A 222 -23.35 -17.62 -6.50
N LEU A 223 -23.23 -17.13 -5.26
CA LEU A 223 -24.07 -17.59 -4.14
C LEU A 223 -25.54 -17.17 -4.32
N LYS A 224 -25.79 -16.00 -4.90
CA LYS A 224 -27.14 -15.48 -5.13
C LYS A 224 -27.85 -16.22 -6.27
N GLU A 225 -27.14 -16.46 -7.37
CA GLU A 225 -27.58 -17.28 -8.51
C GLU A 225 -27.88 -18.74 -8.07
N ALA A 226 -27.00 -19.34 -7.26
CA ALA A 226 -27.22 -20.70 -6.75
C ALA A 226 -28.41 -20.81 -5.77
N THR A 227 -28.79 -19.73 -5.09
CA THR A 227 -29.98 -19.70 -4.23
C THR A 227 -31.28 -19.41 -4.99
N GLU A 228 -31.21 -18.70 -6.11
CA GLU A 228 -32.39 -18.37 -6.93
C GLU A 228 -32.96 -19.62 -7.64
N ASP A 229 -32.09 -20.56 -8.03
CA ASP A 229 -32.49 -21.84 -8.64
C ASP A 229 -33.06 -22.87 -7.64
N ILE A 230 -32.97 -22.64 -6.33
CA ILE A 230 -33.53 -23.52 -5.30
C ILE A 230 -34.98 -23.13 -4.91
N GLU A 231 -35.39 -21.88 -5.13
CA GLU A 231 -36.74 -21.40 -4.74
C GLU A 231 -37.82 -21.56 -5.83
N THR A 232 -37.47 -22.03 -7.04
CA THR A 232 -38.42 -22.05 -8.19
C THR A 232 -39.05 -23.42 -8.48
N ASP A 233 -39.09 -24.37 -7.53
CA ASP A 233 -39.80 -25.66 -7.76
C ASP A 233 -40.50 -26.24 -6.52
N VAL A 234 -41.21 -25.40 -5.77
CA VAL A 234 -42.24 -25.87 -4.81
C VAL A 234 -43.58 -25.27 -5.18
N SER A 235 -44.17 -25.80 -6.26
CA SER A 235 -45.58 -25.61 -6.56
C SER A 235 -46.43 -26.39 -5.53
N LEU A 236 -47.30 -25.67 -4.80
CA LEU A 236 -48.42 -26.22 -4.03
C LEU A 236 -49.72 -26.10 -4.84
#